data_AF-A0A1Q5RJP4-F1
#
_entry.id   AF-A0A1Q5RJP4-F1
#
_cell.length_a   1.000
_cell.length_b   1.000
_cell.length_c   1.000
_cell.angle_alpha   90.00
_cell.angle_beta   90.00
_cell.angle_gamma   90.00
#
_symmetry.space_group_name_H-M   'P 1'
#
loop_
_entity.id
_entity.type
_entity.pdbx_description
1 polymer ?
#
loop_
_entity_poly.entity_id
_entity_poly.type
_entity_poly.pdbx_seq_one_letter_code
_entity_poly.pdbx_strand_id
1 'polypeptide(L)' 'MATPASARATKASIEPMTSGYALVVDGHIKATFKAKDSALEAGRELKARFPRLQVKIFDAETKRSEAISAR' A
#
# COMPACT_ATOMS: atom_id res chain seq x y z
N MET A 1 30.42 -29.07 -3.08
CA MET A 1 29.14 -29.31 -3.75
C MET A 1 28.08 -28.36 -3.17
N ALA A 2 27.32 -27.70 -4.04
CA ALA A 2 26.06 -26.95 -3.85
C ALA A 2 26.01 -25.66 -2.99
N THR A 3 25.82 -24.54 -3.70
CA THR A 3 25.13 -23.29 -3.33
C THR A 3 23.59 -23.51 -3.23
N PRO A 4 22.74 -22.50 -2.97
CA PRO A 4 22.45 -21.82 -1.70
C PRO A 4 20.97 -22.02 -1.26
N ALA A 5 20.69 -22.19 0.03
CA ALA A 5 19.30 -22.17 0.53
C ALA A 5 18.91 -20.73 0.92
N SER A 6 18.32 -20.08 -0.08
CA SER A 6 17.58 -18.82 -0.07
C SER A 6 16.97 -18.41 1.28
N ALA A 7 17.19 -17.15 1.62
CA ALA A 7 16.63 -16.43 2.75
C ALA A 7 15.10 -16.61 2.84
N ARG A 8 14.64 -17.54 3.68
CA ARG A 8 13.26 -17.53 4.13
C ARG A 8 13.19 -16.70 5.41
N ALA A 9 13.21 -15.39 5.24
CA ALA A 9 12.87 -14.44 6.28
C ALA A 9 11.43 -14.71 6.73
N THR A 10 11.23 -15.59 7.71
CA THR A 10 10.03 -15.66 8.52
C THR A 10 10.01 -14.44 9.43
N LYS A 11 9.76 -13.26 8.85
CA LYS A 11 9.47 -12.05 9.62
C LYS A 11 8.00 -12.10 10.04
N ALA A 12 7.71 -13.07 10.89
CA ALA A 12 6.45 -13.22 11.61
C ALA A 12 6.76 -13.02 13.11
N SER A 13 6.99 -11.77 13.50
CA SER A 13 6.77 -11.27 14.87
C SER A 13 6.71 -9.73 14.74
N ILE A 14 5.49 -9.21 14.57
CA ILE A 14 4.80 -8.39 15.58
C ILE A 14 5.61 -7.12 15.88
N GLU A 15 5.36 -6.05 15.12
CA GLU A 15 5.22 -4.64 15.55
C GLU A 15 5.25 -3.68 14.33
N PRO A 16 4.39 -2.64 14.24
CA PRO A 16 3.23 -2.35 15.05
C PRO A 16 1.91 -2.58 14.28
N MET A 17 0.88 -3.02 15.01
CA MET A 17 -0.53 -2.95 14.59
C MET A 17 -1.06 -1.49 14.54
N THR A 18 -0.15 -0.50 14.61
CA THR A 18 -0.39 0.95 14.52
C THR A 18 -0.31 1.44 13.06
N SER A 19 0.53 0.77 12.26
CA SER A 19 0.76 0.72 10.81
C SER A 19 -0.37 0.42 9.82
N GLY A 20 -1.14 1.37 9.28
CA GLY A 20 -2.17 1.06 8.28
C GLY A 20 -2.30 2.09 7.16
N TYR A 21 -2.36 1.65 5.91
CA TYR A 21 -2.60 2.47 4.73
C TYR A 21 -3.91 2.07 4.05
N ALA A 22 -4.92 2.92 4.06
CA ALA A 22 -6.15 2.75 3.31
C ALA A 22 -6.02 3.32 1.89
N LEU A 23 -6.27 2.50 0.88
CA LEU A 23 -6.50 2.94 -0.48
C LEU A 23 -7.92 3.53 -0.58
N VAL A 24 -7.99 4.85 -0.66
CA VAL A 24 -9.21 5.62 -0.90
C VAL A 24 -9.32 5.91 -2.39
N VAL A 25 -10.46 5.54 -2.95
CA VAL A 25 -10.76 5.68 -4.37
C VAL A 25 -12.07 6.45 -4.46
N ASP A 26 -12.01 7.62 -5.09
CA ASP A 26 -13.18 8.48 -5.30
C ASP A 26 -13.87 8.91 -3.98
N GLY A 27 -13.13 8.94 -2.87
CA GLY A 27 -13.66 9.25 -1.54
C GLY A 27 -14.12 8.03 -0.75
N HIS A 28 -14.14 6.83 -1.34
CA HIS A 28 -14.48 5.58 -0.64
C HIS A 28 -13.24 4.73 -0.36
N ILE A 29 -13.13 4.19 0.85
CA ILE A 29 -12.06 3.24 1.20
C ILE A 29 -12.33 1.94 0.44
N LYS A 30 -11.46 1.62 -0.52
CA LYS A 30 -11.57 0.42 -1.34
C LYS A 30 -10.78 -0.75 -0.76
N ALA A 31 -9.65 -0.47 -0.14
CA ALA A 31 -8.80 -1.49 0.48
C ALA A 31 -7.98 -0.88 1.62
N THR A 32 -7.58 -1.71 2.57
CA THR A 32 -6.63 -1.36 3.63
C THR A 32 -5.44 -2.30 3.58
N PHE A 33 -4.26 -1.71 3.52
CA PHE A 33 -2.97 -2.37 3.44
C PHE A 33 -2.19 -2.08 4.72
N LYS A 34 -1.29 -3.00 5.09
CA LYS A 34 -0.36 -2.79 6.21
C LYS A 34 0.95 -2.13 5.77
N ALA A 35 1.18 -1.99 4.46
CA ALA A 35 2.41 -1.47 3.87
C ALA A 35 2.10 -0.35 2.87
N LYS A 36 2.90 0.73 2.93
CA LYS A 36 2.79 1.86 2.00
C LYS A 36 3.00 1.41 0.56
N ASP A 37 4.04 0.62 0.30
CA ASP A 37 4.36 0.10 -1.03
C ASP A 37 3.19 -0.64 -1.67
N SER A 38 2.53 -1.55 -0.95
CA SER A 38 1.36 -2.26 -1.49
C SER A 38 0.19 -1.32 -1.79
N ALA A 39 -0.04 -0.32 -0.94
CA ALA A 39 -1.08 0.68 -1.17
C ALA A 39 -0.75 1.55 -2.39
N LEU A 40 0.52 1.94 -2.54
CA LEU A 40 1.02 2.80 -3.60
C LEU A 40 1.03 2.10 -4.95
N GLU A 41 1.42 0.82 -4.99
CA GLU A 41 1.37 -0.02 -6.18
C GLU A 41 -0.08 -0.26 -6.62
N ALA A 42 -0.96 -0.67 -5.69
CA ALA A 42 -2.38 -0.84 -5.97
C ALA A 42 -3.02 0.45 -6.47
N GLY A 43 -2.66 1.60 -5.88
CA GLY A 43 -3.20 2.88 -6.30
C GLY A 43 -2.62 3.41 -7.61
N ARG A 44 -1.35 3.12 -7.93
CA ARG A 44 -0.76 3.39 -9.25
C ARG A 44 -1.41 2.55 -10.33
N GLU A 45 -1.61 1.27 -10.09
CA GLU A 45 -2.30 0.38 -11.03
C GLU A 45 -3.74 0.88 -11.27
N LEU A 46 -4.42 1.27 -10.20
CA LEU A 46 -5.77 1.82 -10.31
C LEU A 46 -5.79 3.14 -11.09
N LYS A 47 -4.82 4.02 -10.87
CA LYS A 47 -4.71 5.31 -11.59
C LYS A 47 -4.36 5.10 -13.07
N ALA A 48 -3.53 4.10 -13.40
CA ALA A 48 -3.18 3.75 -14.77
C ALA A 48 -4.39 3.20 -15.54
N ARG A 49 -5.19 2.34 -14.90
CA ARG A 49 -6.42 1.77 -15.49
C ARG A 49 -7.56 2.79 -15.52
N PHE A 50 -7.57 3.72 -14.58
CA PHE A 50 -8.61 4.73 -14.40
C PHE A 50 -8.02 6.13 -14.20
N PRO A 51 -7.54 6.80 -15.26
CA PRO A 51 -6.88 8.11 -15.16
C PRO A 51 -7.77 9.22 -14.58
N ARG A 52 -9.10 9.07 -14.73
CA ARG A 52 -10.11 9.98 -14.17
C ARG A 52 -10.43 9.75 -12.69
N LEU A 53 -10.16 8.56 -12.14
CA LEU A 53 -10.48 8.28 -10.75
C LEU A 53 -9.49 8.98 -9.82
N GLN A 54 -10.00 9.56 -8.73
CA GLN A 54 -9.15 10.11 -7.67
C GLN A 54 -8.68 8.97 -6.78
N VAL A 55 -7.38 8.67 -6.83
CA VAL A 55 -6.78 7.62 -5.99
C VAL A 55 -5.92 8.28 -4.93
N LYS A 56 -6.17 7.97 -3.67
CA LYS A 56 -5.46 8.53 -2.51
C LYS A 56 -5.10 7.40 -1.54
N ILE A 57 -3.94 7.47 -0.94
CA ILE A 57 -3.52 6.58 0.14
C ILE A 57 -3.69 7.31 1.45
N PHE A 58 -4.65 6.89 2.24
CA PHE A 58 -4.87 7.34 3.59
C PHE A 58 -3.98 6.57 4.56
N ASP A 59 -2.97 7.24 5.08
CA ASP A 59 -2.15 6.79 6.18
C ASP A 59 -2.94 6.93 7.49
N ALA A 60 -3.25 5.80 8.13
CA ALA A 60 -4.05 5.75 9.35
C ALA A 60 -3.26 6.17 10.59
N GLU A 61 -1.92 6.08 10.56
CA GLU A 61 -1.05 6.53 11.66
C GLU A 61 -1.07 8.05 11.81
N THR A 62 -0.88 8.74 10.69
CA THR A 62 -0.82 10.20 10.61
C THR A 62 -2.19 10.80 10.29
N LYS A 63 -3.19 9.95 9.99
CA LYS A 63 -4.52 10.33 9.49
C LYS A 63 -4.45 11.23 8.26
N ARG A 64 -3.47 11.02 7.38
CA ARG A 64 -3.25 11.84 6.18
C ARG A 64 -3.51 11.06 4.92
N SER A 65 -4.19 11.68 3.96
CA SER A 65 -4.35 11.12 2.62
C SER A 65 -3.35 11.73 1.63
N GLU A 66 -2.45 10.92 1.08
CA GLU A 66 -1.57 11.27 -0.04
C GLU A 66 -2.25 10.91 -1.36
N ALA A 67 -2.45 11.88 -2.26
CA ALA A 67 -3.01 11.61 -3.58
C ALA A 67 -1.96 11.01 -4.52
N ILE A 68 -2.30 9.90 -5.19
CA ILE A 68 -1.45 9.34 -6.25
C ILE A 68 -1.74 10.09 -7.54
N SER A 69 -0.81 10.98 -7.89
CA SER A 69 -0.78 11.62 -9.20
C SER A 69 0.12 10.81 -10.12
N ALA A 70 -0.47 10.07 -11.06
CA ALA A 70 0.26 9.66 -12.24
C ALA A 70 0.41 10.92 -13.10
N ARG A 71 1.61 11.51 -13.11
CA ARG A 71 1.95 12.65 -13.97
C ARG A 71 2.16 12.19 -15.40
#